data_AF-J5XRH7-F1
#
_entry.id   AF-J5XRH7-F1
#
_cell.length_a   1.000
_cell.length_b   1.000
_cell.length_c   1.000
_cell.angle_alpha   90.00
_cell.angle_beta   90.00
_cell.angle_gamma   90.00
#
_symmetry.space_group_name_H-M   'P 1'
#
loop_
_entity.id
_entity.type
_entity.pdbx_description
1 polymer ?
#
loop_
_entity_poly.entity_id
_entity_poly.type
_entity_poly.pdbx_seq_one_letter_code
_entity_poly.pdbx_strand_id
1 'polypeptide(L)'
;MKRNIIIFFIVYICSGCSYYSLYFDRNYYRIATEEEGVDGIRPILPRFRLAKPEPYQLKSEDLIDTNVIYTRKDMFNDLDFLRFFANGRVSSGYLEGDSLQYNKLKLSTIGYYRMRTSTELEMQEFIPYNYTHASYEYSRGIIRGDTIFMFSDPPKNKKLPEPFIKPKLPKEHSNCIFYIKQKVDTLTGTPDW
;
A
#
# COMPACT_ATOMS: atom_id res chain seq x y z
N MET A 1 0.25 -27.12 61.84
CA MET A 1 0.26 -25.75 61.29
C MET A 1 1.20 -25.70 60.08
N LYS A 2 0.76 -26.17 58.90
CA LYS A 2 1.52 -26.16 57.62
C LYS A 2 0.59 -26.67 56.52
N ARG A 3 -0.38 -25.86 56.09
CA ARG A 3 -1.24 -26.21 54.95
C ARG A 3 -1.85 -24.96 54.31
N ASN A 4 -1.07 -23.90 54.08
CA ASN A 4 -1.56 -22.66 53.45
C ASN A 4 -0.44 -21.87 52.74
N ILE A 5 0.53 -22.53 52.08
CA ILE A 5 1.60 -21.83 51.33
C ILE A 5 1.70 -22.26 49.86
N ILE A 6 0.89 -23.22 49.40
CA ILE A 6 0.97 -23.71 48.00
C ILE A 6 -0.02 -23.00 47.05
N ILE A 7 -0.97 -22.22 47.57
CA ILE A 7 -1.98 -21.55 46.70
C ILE A 7 -1.52 -20.17 46.22
N PHE A 8 -0.57 -19.52 46.89
CA PHE A 8 -0.11 -18.17 46.50
C PHE A 8 0.89 -18.15 45.33
N PHE A 9 1.53 -19.29 45.00
CA PHE A 9 2.51 -19.35 43.90
C PHE A 9 1.90 -19.70 42.54
N ILE A 10 0.72 -20.34 42.50
CA ILE A 10 0.08 -20.72 41.23
C ILE A 10 -0.68 -19.55 40.61
N VAL A 11 -1.16 -18.58 41.41
CA VAL A 11 -1.83 -17.37 40.90
C VAL A 11 -0.82 -16.33 40.36
N TYR A 12 0.42 -16.36 40.83
CA TYR A 12 1.46 -15.40 40.42
C TYR A 12 2.15 -15.77 39.09
N ILE A 13 2.12 -17.05 38.68
CA ILE A 13 2.71 -17.49 37.41
C ILE A 13 1.77 -17.23 36.22
N CYS A 14 0.46 -17.09 36.45
CA CYS A 14 -0.51 -16.74 35.40
C CYS A 14 -0.70 -15.23 35.20
N SER A 15 -0.04 -14.38 36.00
CA SER A 15 -0.16 -12.92 35.97
C SER A 15 1.09 -12.21 35.42
N GLY A 16 2.06 -12.97 34.92
CA GLY A 16 3.32 -12.44 34.38
C GLY A 16 3.23 -12.02 32.90
N CYS A 17 2.61 -10.88 32.61
CA CYS A 17 2.95 -9.91 31.54
C CYS A 17 3.21 -10.36 30.08
N SER A 18 3.11 -11.63 29.71
CA SER A 18 3.30 -12.12 28.33
C SER A 18 1.98 -12.43 27.62
N TYR A 19 0.89 -12.62 28.37
CA TYR A 19 -0.44 -12.90 27.82
C TYR A 19 -1.21 -11.65 27.36
N TYR A 20 -0.89 -10.48 27.94
CA TYR A 20 -1.56 -9.20 27.64
C TYR A 20 -1.09 -8.55 26.33
N SER A 21 -0.05 -9.07 25.66
CA SER A 21 0.41 -8.58 24.34
C SER A 21 -0.04 -9.47 23.15
N LEU A 22 -0.40 -10.72 23.45
CA LEU A 22 -0.78 -11.72 22.44
C LEU A 22 -2.25 -11.62 22.01
N TYR A 23 -3.11 -11.03 22.84
CA TYR A 23 -4.58 -11.08 22.66
C TYR A 23 -5.28 -9.73 22.50
N PHE A 24 -4.58 -8.60 22.55
CA PHE A 24 -5.18 -7.31 22.15
C PHE A 24 -5.16 -7.20 20.63
N ASP A 25 -6.28 -7.56 20.01
CA ASP A 25 -6.80 -7.07 18.73
C ASP A 25 -5.73 -6.63 17.72
N ARG A 26 -4.86 -7.56 17.31
CA ARG A 26 -4.04 -7.30 16.14
C ARG A 26 -4.98 -7.30 14.95
N ASN A 27 -5.38 -6.10 14.51
CA ASN A 27 -6.14 -5.89 13.26
C ASN A 27 -5.37 -6.38 12.02
N TYR A 28 -4.12 -6.83 12.21
CA TYR A 28 -3.17 -7.17 11.18
C TYR A 28 -2.47 -8.50 11.44
N TYR A 29 -2.18 -9.25 10.38
CA TYR A 29 -1.29 -10.41 10.39
C TYR A 29 0.04 -10.06 9.74
N ARG A 30 1.08 -10.81 10.07
CA ARG A 30 2.42 -10.64 9.49
C ARG A 30 2.58 -11.57 8.31
N ILE A 31 3.23 -11.07 7.26
CA ILE A 31 3.63 -11.89 6.12
C ILE A 31 5.01 -12.45 6.42
N ALA A 32 5.17 -13.75 6.20
CA ALA A 32 6.46 -14.41 6.22
C ALA A 32 6.72 -14.98 4.83
N THR A 33 7.91 -14.74 4.30
CA THR A 33 8.40 -15.41 3.10
C THR A 33 9.60 -16.27 3.46
N GLU A 34 9.82 -17.35 2.70
CA GLU A 34 10.95 -18.25 2.92
C GLU A 34 12.30 -17.56 2.67
N GLU A 35 12.32 -16.54 1.79
CA GLU A 35 13.53 -15.83 1.38
C GLU A 35 13.91 -14.66 2.31
N GLU A 36 12.92 -13.94 2.85
CA GLU A 36 13.15 -12.67 3.58
C GLU A 36 12.66 -12.71 5.04
N GLY A 37 12.11 -13.85 5.48
CA GLY A 37 11.55 -13.98 6.81
C GLY A 37 10.25 -13.19 6.96
N VAL A 38 9.99 -12.71 8.19
CA VAL A 38 8.76 -11.96 8.49
C VAL A 38 8.92 -10.52 8.06
N ASP A 39 8.51 -10.22 6.83
CA ASP A 39 8.50 -8.88 6.28
C ASP A 39 7.11 -8.55 5.70
N GLY A 40 6.57 -7.40 6.09
CA GLY A 40 5.23 -6.97 5.70
C GLY A 40 4.09 -7.28 6.69
N ILE A 41 3.07 -6.43 6.62
CA ILE A 41 1.88 -6.45 7.48
C ILE A 41 0.63 -6.32 6.59
N ARG A 42 -0.42 -7.07 6.91
CA ARG A 42 -1.70 -7.04 6.20
C ARG A 42 -2.89 -6.94 7.13
N PRO A 43 -3.99 -6.30 6.73
CA PRO A 43 -5.24 -6.35 7.50
C PRO A 43 -5.83 -7.76 7.49
N ILE A 44 -6.26 -8.24 8.65
CA ILE A 44 -7.04 -9.49 8.77
C ILE A 44 -8.39 -9.29 8.07
N LEU A 45 -9.02 -8.13 8.28
CA LEU A 45 -10.26 -7.72 7.65
C LEU A 45 -10.03 -6.43 6.85
N PRO A 46 -9.73 -6.50 5.54
CA PRO A 46 -9.51 -5.32 4.73
C PRO A 46 -10.74 -4.41 4.67
N ARG A 47 -10.53 -3.10 4.85
CA ARG A 47 -11.59 -2.08 4.90
C ARG A 47 -11.52 -1.09 3.73
N PHE A 48 -10.99 -1.54 2.59
CA PHE A 48 -10.94 -0.73 1.38
C PHE A 48 -12.34 -0.32 0.95
N ARG A 49 -12.56 0.98 0.81
CA ARG A 49 -13.81 1.56 0.29
C ARG A 49 -13.91 1.34 -1.21
N LEU A 50 -12.78 1.36 -1.91
CA LEU A 50 -12.71 1.16 -3.37
C LEU A 50 -12.89 -0.30 -3.79
N ALA A 51 -12.88 -1.25 -2.85
CA ALA A 51 -13.16 -2.66 -3.11
C ALA A 51 -14.67 -3.00 -3.04
N LYS A 52 -15.53 -2.03 -2.71
CA LYS A 52 -16.97 -2.26 -2.44
C LYS A 52 -17.87 -1.59 -3.50
N PRO A 53 -19.01 -2.21 -3.86
CA PRO A 53 -19.43 -3.57 -3.50
C PRO A 53 -18.56 -4.65 -4.16
N GLU A 54 -17.96 -4.34 -5.30
CA GLU A 54 -16.96 -5.17 -5.97
C GLU A 54 -15.80 -4.28 -6.45
N PRO A 55 -14.57 -4.83 -6.58
CA PRO A 55 -13.45 -4.12 -7.15
C PRO A 55 -13.71 -3.66 -8.59
N TYR A 56 -13.16 -2.51 -8.94
CA TYR A 56 -13.26 -1.95 -10.28
C TYR A 56 -12.75 -2.93 -11.34
N GLN A 57 -13.45 -3.03 -12.47
CA GLN A 57 -12.97 -3.76 -13.65
C GLN A 57 -12.57 -2.74 -14.70
N LEU A 58 -11.31 -2.84 -15.14
CA LEU A 58 -10.72 -1.93 -16.10
C LEU A 58 -11.47 -1.98 -17.43
N LYS A 59 -11.77 -0.82 -18.00
CA LYS A 59 -12.47 -0.70 -19.27
C LYS A 59 -11.49 -0.39 -20.40
N SER A 60 -11.89 -0.67 -21.62
CA SER A 60 -11.07 -0.46 -22.82
C SER A 60 -10.69 1.02 -23.06
N GLU A 61 -11.53 1.95 -22.59
CA GLU A 61 -11.33 3.39 -22.76
C GLU A 61 -10.41 4.00 -21.69
N ASP A 62 -10.07 3.27 -20.64
CA ASP A 62 -9.22 3.78 -19.57
C ASP A 62 -7.75 3.84 -20.02
N LEU A 63 -7.07 4.95 -19.73
CA LEU A 63 -5.69 5.16 -20.17
C LEU A 63 -4.63 4.61 -19.22
N ILE A 64 -5.04 3.88 -18.18
CA ILE A 64 -4.10 3.21 -17.29
C ILE A 64 -3.61 1.91 -17.95
N ASP A 65 -2.30 1.73 -17.99
CA ASP A 65 -1.67 0.56 -18.57
C ASP A 65 -1.31 -0.44 -17.45
N THR A 66 -1.78 -1.67 -17.59
CA THR A 66 -1.57 -2.75 -16.59
C THR A 66 -0.42 -3.69 -16.97
N ASN A 67 0.21 -3.48 -18.13
CA ASN A 67 1.37 -4.25 -18.61
C ASN A 67 2.71 -3.55 -18.34
N VAL A 68 2.69 -2.54 -17.48
CA VAL A 68 3.85 -1.71 -17.12
C VAL A 68 3.86 -1.49 -15.61
N ILE A 69 4.97 -0.96 -15.12
CA ILE A 69 5.02 -0.31 -13.81
C ILE A 69 5.11 1.20 -14.02
N TYR A 70 4.73 1.96 -13.01
CA TYR A 70 4.91 3.40 -12.98
C TYR A 70 5.90 3.71 -11.86
N THR A 71 7.01 4.35 -12.17
CA THR A 71 8.11 4.57 -11.22
C THR A 71 8.28 6.04 -10.89
N ARG A 72 8.69 6.35 -9.66
CA ARG A 72 9.16 7.69 -9.27
C ARG A 72 10.47 7.58 -8.50
N LYS A 73 11.29 8.61 -8.56
CA LYS A 73 12.35 8.81 -7.57
C LYS A 73 11.78 9.60 -6.41
N ASP A 74 11.93 9.08 -5.21
CA ASP A 74 11.52 9.76 -4.00
C ASP A 74 12.55 10.84 -3.58
N MET A 75 12.37 11.44 -2.40
CA MET A 75 13.28 12.48 -1.90
C MET A 75 14.66 11.94 -1.50
N PHE A 76 14.80 10.64 -1.28
CA PHE A 76 16.04 9.95 -0.90
C PHE A 76 16.74 9.28 -2.09
N ASN A 77 16.19 9.45 -3.31
CA ASN A 77 16.57 8.76 -4.55
C ASN A 77 16.22 7.26 -4.58
N ASP A 78 15.39 6.81 -3.65
CA ASP A 78 14.79 5.49 -3.72
C ASP A 78 13.78 5.47 -4.87
N LEU A 79 13.69 4.32 -5.55
CA LEU A 79 12.88 4.16 -6.74
C LEU A 79 11.58 3.45 -6.37
N ASP A 80 10.51 4.20 -6.19
CA ASP A 80 9.21 3.63 -5.85
C ASP A 80 8.49 3.20 -7.12
N PHE A 81 7.68 2.15 -7.03
CA PHE A 81 6.82 1.71 -8.12
C PHE A 81 5.34 1.67 -7.71
N LEU A 82 4.48 1.85 -8.71
CA LEU A 82 3.09 1.44 -8.72
C LEU A 82 2.90 0.40 -9.83
N ARG A 83 2.11 -0.62 -9.55
CA ARG A 83 1.69 -1.63 -10.53
C ARG A 83 0.18 -1.81 -10.45
N PHE A 84 -0.49 -1.55 -11.56
CA PHE A 84 -1.94 -1.64 -11.67
C PHE A 84 -2.35 -2.98 -12.27
N PHE A 85 -3.49 -3.51 -11.82
CA PHE A 85 -4.09 -4.73 -12.35
C PHE A 85 -5.45 -4.46 -12.97
N ALA A 86 -5.85 -5.24 -13.98
CA ALA A 86 -7.12 -5.05 -14.67
C ALA A 86 -8.35 -5.22 -13.75
N ASN A 87 -8.20 -5.91 -12.62
CA ASN A 87 -9.25 -6.16 -11.64
C ASN A 87 -9.33 -5.09 -10.52
N GLY A 88 -8.84 -3.87 -10.78
CA GLY A 88 -9.00 -2.73 -9.87
C GLY A 88 -8.09 -2.77 -8.65
N ARG A 89 -7.14 -3.72 -8.59
CA ARG A 89 -6.11 -3.78 -7.55
C ARG A 89 -4.86 -3.02 -7.97
N VAL A 90 -4.13 -2.51 -6.98
CA VAL A 90 -2.83 -1.86 -7.17
C VAL A 90 -1.85 -2.37 -6.13
N SER A 91 -0.59 -2.50 -6.55
CA SER A 91 0.55 -2.85 -5.71
C SER A 91 1.57 -1.71 -5.77
N SER A 92 2.21 -1.43 -4.64
CA SER A 92 3.29 -0.45 -4.59
C SER A 92 4.42 -0.89 -3.66
N GLY A 93 5.59 -0.28 -3.83
CA GLY A 93 6.75 -0.57 -3.01
C GLY A 93 8.00 0.08 -3.59
N TYR A 94 9.15 -0.39 -3.13
CA TYR A 94 10.46 0.11 -3.52
C TYR A 94 11.15 -0.89 -4.46
N LEU A 95 11.94 -0.37 -5.40
CA LEU A 95 12.82 -1.14 -6.26
C LEU A 95 14.25 -1.01 -5.72
N GLU A 96 14.89 -2.15 -5.43
CA GLU A 96 16.28 -2.20 -4.95
C GLU A 96 17.18 -2.98 -5.91
N GLY A 97 18.22 -2.34 -6.46
CA GLY A 97 19.15 -3.00 -7.39
C GLY A 97 18.48 -3.51 -8.67
N ASP A 98 18.82 -4.74 -9.11
CA ASP A 98 18.30 -5.40 -10.33
C ASP A 98 16.87 -5.96 -10.12
N SER A 99 16.01 -5.14 -9.54
CA SER A 99 14.85 -5.53 -8.75
C SER A 99 13.64 -6.03 -9.57
N LEU A 100 13.22 -7.29 -9.32
CA LEU A 100 11.92 -7.86 -9.70
C LEU A 100 10.85 -7.66 -8.59
N GLN A 101 11.04 -6.71 -7.67
CA GLN A 101 10.22 -6.48 -6.48
C GLN A 101 8.75 -6.21 -6.83
N TYR A 102 8.49 -5.65 -8.01
CA TYR A 102 7.14 -5.48 -8.55
C TYR A 102 6.37 -6.80 -8.80
N ASN A 103 7.05 -7.95 -8.74
CA ASN A 103 6.45 -9.29 -8.75
C ASN A 103 6.29 -9.89 -7.34
N LYS A 104 6.93 -9.32 -6.32
CA LYS A 104 6.83 -9.76 -4.92
C LYS A 104 5.54 -9.25 -4.26
N LEU A 105 4.39 -9.63 -4.83
CA LEU A 105 3.08 -9.09 -4.48
C LEU A 105 2.70 -9.29 -3.00
N LYS A 106 3.14 -10.39 -2.39
CA LYS A 106 2.93 -10.64 -0.95
C LYS A 106 3.58 -9.57 -0.09
N LEU A 107 4.75 -9.07 -0.46
CA LEU A 107 5.53 -8.11 0.34
C LEU A 107 5.19 -6.66 0.01
N SER A 108 4.68 -6.42 -1.20
CA SER A 108 4.26 -5.09 -1.64
C SER A 108 3.14 -4.50 -0.79
N THR A 109 3.06 -3.17 -0.74
CA THR A 109 1.87 -2.45 -0.27
C THR A 109 0.70 -2.79 -1.19
N ILE A 110 -0.48 -2.98 -0.58
CA ILE A 110 -1.70 -3.33 -1.32
C ILE A 110 -2.68 -2.19 -1.35
N GLY A 111 -3.39 -2.11 -2.46
CA GLY A 111 -4.46 -1.16 -2.61
C GLY A 111 -5.47 -1.57 -3.67
N TYR A 112 -6.41 -0.66 -3.84
CA TYR A 112 -7.43 -0.68 -4.86
C TYR A 112 -7.44 0.68 -5.57
N TYR A 113 -7.78 0.67 -6.85
CA TYR A 113 -7.98 1.88 -7.63
C TYR A 113 -9.29 1.80 -8.42
N ARG A 114 -9.76 2.96 -8.85
CA ARG A 114 -10.92 3.11 -9.73
C ARG A 114 -10.70 4.27 -10.67
N MET A 115 -11.04 4.09 -11.94
CA MET A 115 -11.09 5.20 -12.90
C MET A 115 -12.38 6.01 -12.69
N ARG A 116 -12.24 7.32 -12.54
CA ARG A 116 -13.34 8.30 -12.49
C ARG A 116 -13.69 8.80 -13.88
N THR A 117 -12.67 8.92 -14.72
CA THR A 117 -12.74 9.17 -16.17
C THR A 117 -11.61 8.35 -16.80
N SER A 118 -11.49 8.33 -18.13
CA SER A 118 -10.36 7.67 -18.80
C SER A 118 -8.98 8.22 -18.39
N THR A 119 -8.92 9.43 -17.83
CA THR A 119 -7.69 10.16 -17.46
C THR A 119 -7.58 10.47 -15.97
N GLU A 120 -8.63 10.26 -15.17
CA GLU A 120 -8.60 10.51 -13.73
C GLU A 120 -8.86 9.20 -12.97
N LEU A 121 -8.00 8.92 -11.99
CA LEU A 121 -8.16 7.78 -11.10
C LEU A 121 -8.29 8.22 -9.65
N GLU A 122 -8.82 7.33 -8.83
CA GLU A 122 -8.65 7.39 -7.39
C GLU A 122 -8.08 6.07 -6.89
N MET A 123 -7.33 6.16 -5.81
CA MET A 123 -6.57 5.04 -5.27
C MET A 123 -6.68 5.04 -3.75
N GLN A 124 -6.65 3.83 -3.18
CA GLN A 124 -6.60 3.63 -1.75
C GLN A 124 -5.60 2.52 -1.44
N GLU A 125 -4.61 2.83 -0.63
CA GLU A 125 -3.54 1.91 -0.22
C GLU A 125 -3.60 1.65 1.28
N PHE A 126 -3.21 0.45 1.68
CA PHE A 126 -3.02 0.10 3.08
C PHE A 126 -1.56 0.35 3.46
N ILE A 127 -1.32 1.38 4.27
CA ILE A 127 0.02 1.79 4.68
C ILE A 127 0.26 1.37 6.13
N PRO A 128 1.06 0.32 6.39
CA PRO A 128 1.47 -0.05 7.73
C PRO A 128 2.59 0.88 8.21
N TYR A 129 2.36 1.61 9.29
CA TYR A 129 3.42 2.40 9.93
C TYR A 129 4.21 1.56 10.94
N ASN A 130 3.55 0.60 11.58
CA ASN A 130 4.16 -0.39 12.47
C ASN A 130 3.19 -1.58 12.71
N TYR A 131 3.58 -2.51 13.57
CA TYR A 131 2.82 -3.74 13.87
C TYR A 131 1.42 -3.52 14.49
N THR A 132 1.12 -2.32 14.99
CA THR A 132 -0.15 -2.01 15.65
C THR A 132 -0.90 -0.84 15.00
N HIS A 133 -0.27 -0.13 14.07
CA HIS A 133 -0.84 1.06 13.44
C HIS A 133 -0.64 1.05 11.92
N ALA A 134 -1.75 1.25 11.21
CA ALA A 134 -1.80 1.37 9.76
C ALA A 134 -2.94 2.31 9.36
N SER A 135 -2.88 2.84 8.16
CA SER A 135 -3.92 3.68 7.57
C SER A 135 -4.37 3.14 6.22
N TYR A 136 -5.53 3.61 5.78
CA TYR A 136 -6.01 3.44 4.41
C TYR A 136 -5.91 4.78 3.71
N GLU A 137 -4.73 5.08 3.16
CA GLU A 137 -4.44 6.36 2.53
C GLU A 137 -5.20 6.49 1.22
N TYR A 138 -5.80 7.65 0.99
CA TYR A 138 -6.55 7.95 -0.22
C TYR A 138 -5.79 8.95 -1.06
N SER A 139 -5.79 8.73 -2.37
CA SER A 139 -5.21 9.64 -3.33
C SER A 139 -6.04 9.68 -4.61
N ARG A 140 -5.82 10.71 -5.44
CA ARG A 140 -6.36 10.77 -6.80
C ARG A 140 -5.27 11.12 -7.79
N GLY A 141 -5.38 10.59 -9.00
CA GLY A 141 -4.40 10.74 -10.05
C GLY A 141 -4.97 11.39 -11.31
N ILE A 142 -4.13 12.13 -12.03
CA ILE A 142 -4.37 12.55 -13.41
C ILE A 142 -3.34 11.86 -14.30
N ILE A 143 -3.80 11.17 -15.35
CA ILE A 143 -2.97 10.52 -16.37
C ILE A 143 -2.75 11.50 -17.52
N ARG A 144 -1.50 11.75 -17.90
CA ARG A 144 -1.13 12.49 -19.12
C ARG A 144 0.00 11.77 -19.83
N GLY A 145 -0.31 11.16 -20.97
CA GLY A 145 0.64 10.32 -21.70
C GLY A 145 1.20 9.23 -20.79
N ASP A 146 2.51 9.25 -20.57
CA ASP A 146 3.21 8.27 -19.76
C ASP A 146 3.35 8.67 -18.28
N THR A 147 2.71 9.74 -17.82
CA THR A 147 2.83 10.23 -16.44
C THR A 147 1.51 10.14 -15.68
N ILE A 148 1.58 9.70 -14.42
CA ILE A 148 0.49 9.79 -13.45
C ILE A 148 0.86 10.83 -12.40
N PHE A 149 0.05 11.88 -12.28
CA PHE A 149 0.18 12.92 -11.25
C PHE A 149 -0.76 12.63 -10.09
N MET A 150 -0.23 12.16 -8.98
CA MET A 150 -0.93 11.71 -7.77
C MET A 150 -0.99 12.82 -6.71
N PHE A 151 -2.20 13.07 -6.20
CA PHE A 151 -2.48 14.01 -5.13
C PHE A 151 -2.90 13.22 -3.89
N SER A 152 -2.24 13.47 -2.77
CA SER A 152 -2.56 12.84 -1.47
C SER A 152 -3.73 13.55 -0.80
N ASP A 153 -4.70 12.75 -0.34
CA ASP A 153 -5.95 13.18 0.32
C ASP A 153 -6.65 14.43 -0.26
N PRO A 154 -6.87 14.50 -1.60
CA PRO A 154 -7.52 15.64 -2.21
C PRO A 154 -9.03 15.64 -1.87
N PRO A 155 -9.69 16.82 -1.85
CA PRO A 155 -11.13 16.87 -1.64
C PRO A 155 -11.89 16.04 -2.68
N LYS A 156 -12.67 15.04 -2.21
CA LYS A 156 -13.34 14.04 -3.06
C LYS A 156 -14.25 14.60 -4.14
N ASN A 157 -14.91 15.72 -3.84
CA ASN A 157 -15.96 16.32 -4.67
C ASN A 157 -15.49 17.56 -5.42
N LYS A 158 -14.19 17.85 -5.44
CA LYS A 158 -13.62 18.97 -6.18
C LYS A 158 -12.83 18.47 -7.38
N LYS A 159 -12.74 19.28 -8.43
CA LYS A 159 -11.77 19.04 -9.51
C LYS A 159 -10.37 19.06 -8.91
N LEU A 160 -9.49 18.16 -9.37
CA LEU A 160 -8.09 18.23 -9.00
C LEU A 160 -7.47 19.51 -9.58
N PRO A 161 -6.52 20.13 -8.86
CA PRO A 161 -5.77 21.25 -9.41
C PRO A 161 -4.91 20.77 -10.59
N GLU A 162 -4.53 21.70 -11.46
CA GLU A 162 -3.58 21.40 -12.53
C GLU A 162 -2.24 20.92 -11.93
N PRO A 163 -1.68 19.79 -12.39
CA PRO A 163 -0.38 19.32 -11.94
C PRO A 163 0.72 20.34 -12.25
N PHE A 164 1.59 20.59 -11.28
CA PHE A 164 2.65 21.57 -11.43
C PHE A 164 3.94 21.09 -10.75
N ILE A 165 5.03 21.14 -11.51
CA ILE A 165 6.39 20.76 -11.09
C ILE A 165 7.27 22.00 -11.11
N LYS A 166 7.81 22.43 -9.95
CA LYS A 166 8.83 23.48 -9.89
C LYS A 166 10.22 22.88 -10.08
N PRO A 167 10.97 23.23 -11.14
CA PRO A 167 12.26 22.61 -11.41
C PRO A 167 13.45 23.14 -10.59
N LYS A 168 13.30 24.14 -9.70
CA LYS A 168 14.47 24.90 -9.19
C LYS A 168 14.42 25.44 -7.75
N LEU A 169 13.72 24.83 -6.78
CA LEU A 169 13.83 25.29 -5.38
C LEU A 169 14.15 24.15 -4.40
N PRO A 170 15.00 24.39 -3.38
CA PRO A 170 15.56 23.33 -2.54
C PRO A 170 14.57 22.81 -1.48
N LYS A 171 13.40 23.43 -1.33
CA LYS A 171 12.41 23.15 -0.29
C LYS A 171 11.01 23.47 -0.81
N GLU A 172 10.31 22.44 -1.28
CA GLU A 172 8.86 22.39 -1.57
C GLU A 172 8.37 23.31 -2.73
N HIS A 173 7.37 23.02 -3.56
CA HIS A 173 6.23 22.12 -3.50
C HIS A 173 5.88 21.76 -4.95
N SER A 174 6.05 20.50 -5.38
CA SER A 174 5.09 20.01 -6.36
C SER A 174 3.78 19.81 -5.62
N ASN A 175 2.65 20.16 -6.24
CA ASN A 175 1.34 19.91 -5.63
C ASN A 175 0.92 18.44 -5.72
N CYS A 176 1.73 17.62 -6.39
CA CYS A 176 1.51 16.20 -6.61
C CYS A 176 2.83 15.45 -6.64
N ILE A 177 2.72 14.14 -6.52
CA ILE A 177 3.78 13.19 -6.80
C ILE A 177 3.57 12.71 -8.23
N PHE A 178 4.63 12.58 -9.03
CA PHE A 178 4.49 12.07 -10.40
C PHE A 178 5.21 10.73 -10.54
N TYR A 179 4.54 9.79 -11.20
CA TYR A 179 5.11 8.50 -11.61
C TYR A 179 5.18 8.44 -13.13
N ILE A 180 6.28 7.90 -13.66
CA ILE A 180 6.53 7.77 -15.09
C ILE A 180 6.40 6.29 -15.46
N LYS A 181 5.69 6.02 -16.56
CA LYS A 181 5.53 4.69 -17.13
C LYS A 181 6.90 4.10 -17.47
N GLN A 182 7.13 2.88 -17.00
CA GLN A 182 8.30 2.09 -17.29
C GLN A 182 7.86 0.70 -17.74
N LYS A 183 8.17 0.38 -19.00
CA LYS A 183 7.92 -0.95 -19.54
C LYS A 183 8.88 -1.95 -18.91
N VAL A 184 8.37 -3.10 -18.48
CA VAL A 184 9.15 -4.24 -18.00
C VAL A 184 8.57 -5.50 -18.61
N ASP A 185 9.41 -6.36 -19.18
CA ASP A 185 8.95 -7.55 -19.92
C ASP A 185 8.76 -8.78 -19.01
N THR A 186 8.89 -8.61 -17.69
CA THR A 186 8.93 -9.68 -16.69
C THR A 186 7.79 -9.60 -15.67
N LEU A 187 6.70 -8.90 -15.97
CA LEU A 187 5.53 -8.84 -15.08
C LEU A 187 4.88 -10.22 -14.93
N THR A 188 4.81 -10.71 -13.69
CA THR A 188 4.16 -11.97 -13.34
C THR A 188 3.37 -11.84 -12.04
N GLY A 189 2.63 -12.87 -11.66
CA GLY A 189 1.85 -12.89 -10.42
C GLY A 189 0.48 -12.24 -10.55
N THR A 190 -0.42 -12.64 -9.64
CA THR A 190 -1.78 -12.14 -9.54
C THR A 190 -2.02 -11.73 -8.09
N PRO A 191 -2.62 -10.55 -7.85
CA PRO A 191 -2.92 -10.10 -6.51
C PRO A 191 -4.02 -10.98 -5.88
N ASP A 192 -3.80 -11.45 -4.66
CA ASP A 192 -4.62 -12.43 -3.94
C ASP A 192 -5.30 -11.87 -2.67
N TRP A 193 -5.23 -10.56 -2.47
CA TRP A 193 -5.86 -9.83 -1.35
C TRP A 193 -7.27 -9.30 -1.63
#